data_AF-A0A7S0BCZ8-F1
#
_entry.id   AF-A0A7S0BCZ8-F1
#
_cell.length_a   1.000
_cell.length_b   1.000
_cell.length_c   1.000
_cell.angle_alpha   90.00
_cell.angle_beta   90.00
_cell.angle_gamma   90.00
#
_symmetry.space_group_name_H-M   'P 1'
#
loop_
_entity.id
_entity.type
_entity.pdbx_description
1 polymer ?
#
loop_
_entity_poly.entity_id
_entity_poly.type
_entity_poly.pdbx_seq_one_letter_code
_entity_poly.pdbx_strand_id
1 'polypeptide(L)'
;MAGASPSSVDDGTSPISAGPDGPQLYMRQEMEEIVSKKFKKFVKLPCAECGAAACKRFADSGPLVVKAMLETFWCGECGRLLCESHRHAHTCERHDARKEALAAMDPEKLRQRIEEEKKQKLAAEEAAKAPQKAAAAAADERRRRRYVIADKTQLVTNFIHLASREEGRSVTEIDQLLAYYGRAYRIQTFLWNEYESPTLPGIADKEWEELKDIYSSVMDILNVVVAVPRNGNWEEPDDWVELDMTNDWEEGAGPPRGTVLQPTLAEARALGNRLRDEAGQPHQIPHPRAVPPRHATPEPAGGAREA
;
A
#
# COMPACT_ATOMS: atom_id res chain seq x y z
N MET A 1 35.02 41.73 -24.79
CA MET A 1 35.04 42.10 -23.35
C MET A 1 33.65 42.59 -22.97
N ALA A 2 32.89 41.79 -22.25
CA ALA A 2 31.63 42.18 -21.64
C ALA A 2 31.60 41.52 -20.25
N GLY A 3 31.75 42.35 -19.21
CA GLY A 3 31.82 41.92 -17.82
C GLY A 3 30.43 41.59 -17.29
N ALA A 4 30.24 40.35 -16.85
CA ALA A 4 29.07 39.94 -16.10
C ALA A 4 29.30 40.27 -14.61
N SER A 5 28.45 41.12 -14.05
CA SER A 5 28.35 41.33 -12.61
C SER A 5 27.42 40.27 -12.01
N PRO A 6 27.82 39.50 -10.98
CA PRO A 6 26.89 38.66 -10.25
C PRO A 6 26.16 39.48 -9.19
N SER A 7 24.83 39.52 -9.30
CA SER A 7 23.95 40.06 -8.27
C SER A 7 23.87 39.07 -7.10
N SER A 8 24.41 39.47 -5.95
CA SER A 8 24.21 38.81 -4.67
C SER A 8 22.80 39.11 -4.16
N VAL A 9 21.92 38.11 -4.24
CA VAL A 9 20.65 38.11 -3.50
C VAL A 9 20.95 37.77 -2.04
N ASP A 10 20.91 38.80 -1.20
CA ASP A 10 20.78 38.69 0.25
C ASP A 10 19.36 38.21 0.56
N ASP A 11 19.24 36.92 0.88
CA ASP A 11 17.99 36.29 1.25
C ASP A 11 17.71 36.57 2.73
N GLY A 12 16.89 37.59 2.96
CA GLY A 12 16.53 38.16 4.25
C GLY A 12 15.57 37.29 5.06
N THR A 13 16.05 36.15 5.55
CA THR A 13 15.43 35.46 6.69
C THR A 13 16.19 35.88 7.94
N SER A 14 15.80 37.02 8.50
CA SER A 14 16.48 37.60 9.66
C SER A 14 16.10 36.82 10.93
N PRO A 15 17.07 36.39 11.74
CA PRO A 15 16.80 35.86 13.08
C PRO A 15 16.16 36.94 13.94
N ILE A 16 15.49 36.54 15.03
CA ILE A 16 15.03 37.48 16.06
C ILE A 16 16.27 38.07 16.73
N SER A 17 16.73 39.20 16.20
CA SER A 17 17.89 39.92 16.70
C SER A 17 17.58 40.45 18.10
N ALA A 18 18.28 39.90 19.10
CA ALA A 18 18.67 40.73 20.24
C ALA A 18 19.51 41.91 19.69
N GLY A 19 19.55 43.04 20.41
CA GLY A 19 20.21 44.27 19.98
C GLY A 19 21.68 44.09 19.54
N PRO A 20 22.34 45.17 19.07
CA PRO A 20 23.62 45.10 18.32
C PRO A 20 24.77 44.35 19.02
N ASP A 21 24.69 44.11 20.33
CA ASP A 21 25.69 43.37 21.14
C ASP A 21 25.15 42.09 21.81
N GLY A 22 23.95 41.63 21.44
CA GLY A 22 23.27 40.49 22.07
C GLY A 22 23.53 39.13 21.38
N PRO A 23 23.47 38.01 22.13
CA PRO A 23 23.61 36.67 21.54
C PRO A 23 22.49 36.38 20.55
N GLN A 24 22.84 35.83 19.39
CA GLN A 24 21.89 35.49 18.33
C GLN A 24 21.01 34.32 18.77
N LEU A 25 19.70 34.51 18.66
CA LEU A 25 18.68 33.52 19.04
C LEU A 25 18.05 32.94 17.77
N TYR A 26 17.79 31.63 17.81
CA TYR A 26 17.22 30.90 16.71
C TYR A 26 15.96 30.15 17.14
N MET A 27 14.92 30.24 16.32
CA MET A 27 13.74 29.39 16.41
C MET A 27 14.06 27.98 15.87
N ARG A 28 13.26 26.99 16.29
CA ARG A 28 13.45 25.60 15.86
C ARG A 28 13.44 25.47 14.33
N GLN A 29 12.47 26.11 13.68
CA GLN A 29 12.32 26.09 12.22
C GLN A 29 13.53 26.72 11.52
N GLU A 30 14.05 27.83 12.05
CA GLU A 30 15.24 28.50 11.52
C GLU A 30 16.48 27.63 11.66
N MET A 31 16.67 26.96 12.81
CA MET A 31 17.79 26.03 13.00
C MET A 31 17.69 24.82 12.07
N GLU A 32 16.50 24.23 11.94
CA GLU A 32 16.28 23.12 11.01
C GLU A 32 16.57 23.54 9.56
N GLU A 33 16.20 24.75 9.18
CA GLU A 33 16.46 25.31 7.87
C GLU A 33 17.96 25.60 7.64
N ILE A 34 18.64 26.18 8.62
CA ILE A 34 20.07 26.47 8.54
C ILE A 34 20.89 25.18 8.42
N VAL A 35 20.54 24.14 9.20
CA VAL A 35 21.17 22.82 9.09
C VAL A 35 20.90 22.19 7.72
N SER A 36 19.67 22.27 7.22
CA SER A 36 19.28 21.58 5.99
C SER A 36 19.74 22.27 4.71
N LYS A 37 19.61 23.61 4.64
CA LYS A 37 19.86 24.40 3.42
C LYS A 37 21.20 25.14 3.44
N LYS A 38 21.73 25.46 4.64
CA LYS A 38 22.91 26.34 4.80
C LYS A 38 23.98 25.69 5.69
N PHE A 39 24.24 24.39 5.53
CA PHE A 39 25.13 23.60 6.41
C PHE A 39 26.55 24.18 6.58
N LYS A 40 27.16 24.70 5.50
CA LYS A 40 28.48 25.36 5.59
C LYS A 40 28.47 26.61 6.47
N LYS A 41 27.34 27.32 6.55
CA LYS A 41 27.15 28.47 7.47
C LYS A 41 26.87 27.97 8.89
N PHE A 42 26.04 26.92 9.03
CA PHE A 42 25.75 26.27 10.31
C PHE A 42 27.01 25.90 11.11
N VAL A 43 27.98 25.23 10.48
CA VAL A 43 29.23 24.79 11.15
C VAL A 43 30.07 25.97 11.70
N LYS A 44 29.87 27.17 11.14
CA LYS A 44 30.59 28.40 11.51
C LYS A 44 29.83 29.27 12.51
N LEU A 45 28.62 28.88 12.92
CA LEU A 45 27.83 29.71 13.83
C LEU A 45 28.52 29.83 15.19
N PRO A 46 28.61 31.04 15.76
CA PRO A 46 29.26 31.27 17.04
C PRO A 46 28.41 30.75 18.19
N CYS A 47 29.07 30.30 19.24
CA CYS A 47 28.47 30.02 20.53
C CYS A 47 28.05 31.34 21.18
N ALA A 48 26.82 31.38 21.68
CA ALA A 48 26.25 32.55 22.35
C ALA A 48 27.03 32.99 23.61
N GLU A 49 27.80 32.10 24.24
CA GLU A 49 28.53 32.38 25.49
C GLU A 49 30.01 32.76 25.25
N CYS A 50 30.70 32.07 24.33
CA CYS A 50 32.14 32.26 24.12
C CYS A 50 32.54 32.75 22.72
N GLY A 51 31.59 32.91 21.80
CA GLY A 51 31.85 33.34 20.43
C GLY A 51 32.57 32.32 19.54
N ALA A 52 33.13 31.25 20.10
CA ALA A 52 33.78 30.19 19.33
C ALA A 52 32.76 29.41 18.48
N ALA A 53 33.19 28.79 17.38
CA ALA A 53 32.31 28.01 16.51
C ALA A 53 31.64 26.84 17.28
N ALA A 54 30.34 26.98 17.57
CA ALA A 54 29.58 26.02 18.39
C ALA A 54 29.42 24.66 17.71
N CYS A 55 29.38 24.65 16.38
CA CYS A 55 29.02 23.50 15.57
C CYS A 55 30.19 22.90 14.79
N LYS A 56 31.44 23.28 15.09
CA LYS A 56 32.63 22.82 14.36
C LYS A 56 32.77 21.29 14.35
N ARG A 57 32.38 20.62 15.44
CA ARG A 57 32.40 19.15 15.57
C ARG A 57 31.51 18.41 14.56
N PHE A 58 30.54 19.11 13.97
CA PHE A 58 29.61 18.54 13.00
C PHE A 58 30.07 18.76 11.56
N ALA A 59 31.26 19.32 11.32
CA ALA A 59 31.78 19.55 9.96
C ALA A 59 31.80 18.28 9.10
N ASP A 60 32.12 17.15 9.75
CA ASP A 60 32.24 15.84 9.11
C ASP A 60 30.94 15.00 9.24
N SER A 61 29.90 15.56 9.86
CA SER A 61 28.60 14.90 10.04
C SER A 61 27.60 15.30 8.95
N GLY A 62 26.77 14.36 8.50
CA GLY A 62 25.73 14.65 7.51
C GLY A 62 24.60 15.55 8.08
N PRO A 63 24.01 16.47 7.28
CA PRO A 63 22.95 17.38 7.73
C PRO A 63 21.74 16.69 8.38
N LEU A 64 21.35 15.52 7.87
CA LEU A 64 20.23 14.73 8.42
C LEU A 64 20.51 14.24 9.86
N VAL A 65 21.74 13.80 10.12
CA VAL A 65 22.17 13.35 11.46
C VAL A 65 22.18 14.54 12.41
N VAL A 66 22.73 15.67 11.97
CA VAL A 66 22.78 16.90 12.76
C VAL A 66 21.38 17.44 13.06
N LYS A 67 20.44 17.32 12.11
CA LYS A 67 19.03 17.70 12.33
C LYS A 67 18.39 16.86 13.44
N ALA A 68 18.66 15.55 13.49
CA ALA A 68 18.18 14.70 14.56
C ALA A 68 18.81 15.02 15.94
N MET A 69 19.99 15.65 15.93
CA MET A 69 20.77 15.98 17.13
C MET A 69 20.68 17.46 17.55
N LEU A 70 19.71 18.22 17.02
CA LEU A 70 19.60 19.67 17.28
C LEU A 70 19.64 20.04 18.77
N GLU A 71 19.03 19.23 19.63
CA GLU A 71 18.95 19.48 21.08
C GLU A 71 20.31 19.38 21.80
N THR A 72 21.34 18.83 21.15
CA THR A 72 22.68 18.66 21.73
C THR A 72 23.56 19.92 21.67
N PHE A 73 23.13 20.96 20.96
CA PHE A 73 23.87 22.22 20.80
C PHE A 73 22.97 23.45 20.72
N TRP A 74 21.66 23.28 20.55
CA TRP A 74 20.69 24.36 20.57
C TRP A 74 19.73 24.20 21.75
N CYS A 75 19.46 25.30 22.44
CA CYS A 75 18.52 25.33 23.54
C CYS A 75 17.12 25.71 23.05
N GLY A 76 16.17 24.78 23.10
CA GLY A 76 14.83 24.99 22.55
C GLY A 76 13.97 26.03 23.26
N GLU A 77 14.37 26.49 24.44
CA GLU A 77 13.59 27.45 25.23
C GLU A 77 14.11 28.88 25.14
N CYS A 78 15.44 29.07 25.18
CA CYS A 78 16.05 30.39 25.01
C CYS A 78 16.52 30.67 23.57
N GLY A 79 16.57 29.66 22.70
CA GLY A 79 16.99 29.80 21.31
C GLY A 79 18.50 29.96 21.12
N ARG A 80 19.31 29.89 22.20
CA ARG A 80 20.76 30.06 22.12
C ARG A 80 21.44 28.84 21.50
N LEU A 81 22.44 29.11 20.67
CA LEU A 81 23.37 28.12 20.15
C LEU A 81 24.61 28.03 21.05
N LEU A 82 24.93 26.84 21.53
CA LEU A 82 25.95 26.60 22.54
C LEU A 82 26.93 25.54 22.06
N CYS A 83 28.22 25.77 22.29
CA CYS A 83 29.21 24.70 22.15
C CYS A 83 28.98 23.65 23.25
N GLU A 84 29.60 22.48 23.12
CA GLU A 84 29.41 21.35 24.03
C GLU A 84 29.64 21.70 25.51
N SER A 85 30.74 22.38 25.83
CA SER A 85 31.04 22.78 27.21
C SER A 85 29.98 23.71 27.79
N HIS A 86 29.55 24.71 27.03
CA HIS A 86 28.52 25.64 27.48
C HIS A 86 27.13 25.04 27.45
N ARG A 87 26.84 24.07 26.58
CA ARG A 87 25.56 23.37 26.57
C ARG A 87 25.35 22.59 27.87
N HIS A 88 26.38 21.91 28.36
CA HIS A 88 26.31 21.17 29.62
C HIS A 88 26.23 22.10 30.84
N ALA A 89 26.89 23.25 30.80
CA ALA A 89 26.86 24.24 31.88
C ALA A 89 25.67 25.22 31.80
N HIS A 90 24.89 25.21 30.73
CA HIS A 90 23.84 26.19 30.51
C HIS A 90 22.61 25.94 31.39
N THR A 91 22.43 26.83 32.36
CA THR A 91 21.16 27.02 33.07
C THR A 91 20.31 27.99 32.25
N CYS A 92 19.23 27.47 31.66
CA CYS A 92 18.34 28.30 30.88
C CYS A 92 17.43 29.06 31.83
N GLU A 93 17.64 30.37 32.00
CA GLU A 93 16.81 31.20 32.87
C GLU A 93 15.31 31.09 32.55
N ARG A 94 14.95 30.85 31.28
CA ARG A 94 13.56 30.59 30.87
C ARG A 94 13.05 29.23 31.36
N HIS A 95 13.89 28.21 31.34
CA HIS A 95 13.58 26.88 31.87
C HIS A 95 13.44 26.92 33.38
N ASP A 96 14.32 27.65 34.05
CA ASP A 96 14.33 27.78 35.49
C ASP A 96 13.12 28.61 35.94
N ALA A 97 12.80 29.73 35.26
CA ALA A 97 11.56 30.48 35.48
C ALA A 97 10.31 29.64 35.19
N ARG A 98 10.34 28.76 34.19
CA ARG A 98 9.22 27.84 33.90
C ARG A 98 9.08 26.77 34.97
N LYS A 99 10.19 26.23 35.47
CA LYS A 99 10.22 25.27 36.58
C LYS A 99 9.72 25.91 37.87
N GLU A 100 10.15 27.12 38.17
CA GLU A 100 9.66 27.89 39.32
C GLU A 100 8.17 28.22 39.19
N ALA A 101 7.72 28.64 38.00
CA ALA A 101 6.30 28.86 37.74
C ALA A 101 5.47 27.56 37.88
N LEU A 102 6.01 26.42 37.45
CA LEU A 102 5.36 25.11 37.63
C LEU A 102 5.40 24.64 39.09
N ALA A 103 6.48 24.92 39.83
CA ALA A 103 6.59 24.61 41.25
C ALA A 103 5.68 25.50 42.11
N ALA A 104 5.39 26.72 41.65
CA ALA A 104 4.44 27.64 42.25
C ALA A 104 2.97 27.33 41.88
N MET A 105 2.72 26.43 40.92
CA MET A 105 1.36 25.97 40.64
C MET A 105 0.89 24.98 41.70
N ASP A 106 -0.38 25.13 42.07
CA ASP A 106 -1.09 24.18 42.92
C ASP A 106 -1.00 22.75 42.33
N PRO A 107 -0.58 21.73 43.11
CA PRO A 107 -0.43 20.35 42.63
C PRO A 107 -1.65 19.78 41.90
N GLU A 108 -2.86 20.22 42.25
CA GLU A 108 -4.10 19.78 41.61
C GLU A 108 -4.23 20.34 40.18
N LYS A 109 -3.88 21.62 39.98
CA LYS A 109 -3.85 22.25 38.65
C LYS A 109 -2.76 21.67 37.75
N LEU A 110 -1.63 21.26 38.33
CA LEU A 110 -0.56 20.60 37.58
C LEU A 110 -1.01 19.23 37.06
N ARG A 111 -1.73 18.45 37.87
CA ARG A 111 -2.29 17.15 37.45
C ARG A 111 -3.30 17.33 36.31
N GLN A 112 -4.20 18.31 36.42
CA GLN A 112 -5.17 18.61 35.37
C GLN A 112 -4.48 18.98 34.04
N ARG A 113 -3.45 19.84 34.06
CA ARG A 113 -2.69 20.17 32.84
C ARG A 113 -2.00 18.96 32.22
N ILE A 114 -1.39 18.10 33.03
CA ILE A 114 -0.75 16.86 32.53
C ILE A 114 -1.79 15.93 31.89
N GLU A 115 -2.98 15.83 32.47
CA GLU A 115 -4.06 15.00 31.93
C GLU A 115 -4.62 15.58 30.62
N GLU A 116 -4.84 16.90 30.56
CA GLU A 116 -5.25 17.59 29.33
C GLU A 116 -4.21 17.46 28.21
N GLU A 117 -2.92 17.65 28.51
CA GLU A 117 -1.84 17.47 27.52
C GLU A 117 -1.74 16.02 27.06
N LYS A 118 -1.90 15.03 27.95
CA LYS A 118 -1.98 13.62 27.58
C LYS A 118 -3.17 13.35 26.67
N LYS A 119 -4.35 13.88 26.99
CA LYS A 119 -5.56 13.73 26.18
C LYS A 119 -5.39 14.37 24.80
N GLN A 120 -4.80 15.56 24.73
CA GLN A 120 -4.47 16.23 23.46
C GLN A 120 -3.46 15.43 22.64
N LYS A 121 -2.41 14.91 23.27
CA LYS A 121 -1.40 14.08 22.59
C LYS A 121 -1.99 12.78 22.05
N LEU A 122 -2.85 12.11 22.81
CA LEU A 122 -3.56 10.91 22.37
C LEU A 122 -4.51 11.21 21.21
N ALA A 123 -5.28 12.30 21.30
CA ALA A 123 -6.16 12.74 20.20
C ALA A 123 -5.37 13.09 18.94
N ALA A 124 -4.21 13.74 19.06
CA ALA A 124 -3.33 14.05 17.94
C ALA A 124 -2.72 12.77 17.32
N GLU A 125 -2.31 11.80 18.15
CA GLU A 125 -1.79 10.51 17.67
C GLU A 125 -2.88 9.69 16.95
N GLU A 126 -4.10 9.69 17.47
CA GLU A 126 -5.24 9.04 16.82
C GLU A 126 -5.61 9.72 15.48
N ALA A 127 -5.63 11.05 15.45
CA ALA A 127 -5.85 11.82 14.23
C ALA A 127 -4.74 11.57 13.19
N ALA A 128 -3.48 11.41 13.63
CA ALA A 128 -2.36 11.06 12.75
C ALA A 128 -2.48 9.63 12.18
N LYS A 129 -3.13 8.70 12.91
CA LYS A 129 -3.38 7.33 12.47
C LYS A 129 -4.64 7.17 11.61
N ALA A 130 -5.58 8.11 11.68
CA ALA A 130 -6.80 8.11 10.88
C ALA A 130 -6.59 7.90 9.36
N PRO A 131 -5.66 8.59 8.67
CA PRO A 131 -5.45 8.38 7.22
C PRO A 131 -4.91 6.99 6.91
N GLN A 132 -4.08 6.40 7.77
CA GLN A 132 -3.58 5.03 7.59
C GLN A 132 -4.71 4.01 7.76
N LYS A 133 -5.58 4.19 8.76
CA LYS A 133 -6.76 3.35 8.96
C LYS A 133 -7.72 3.44 7.76
N ALA A 134 -7.97 4.65 7.25
CA ALA A 134 -8.81 4.87 6.07
C ALA A 134 -8.20 4.22 4.81
N ALA A 135 -6.89 4.34 4.61
CA ALA A 135 -6.19 3.72 3.49
C ALA A 135 -6.22 2.18 3.56
N ALA A 136 -6.04 1.61 4.75
CA ALA A 136 -6.12 0.17 4.99
C ALA A 136 -7.54 -0.35 4.73
N ALA A 137 -8.57 0.33 5.26
CA ALA A 137 -9.97 0.00 5.02
C ALA A 137 -10.31 0.06 3.52
N ALA A 138 -9.84 1.08 2.80
CA ALA A 138 -10.04 1.20 1.37
C ALA A 138 -9.31 0.10 0.57
N ALA A 139 -8.14 -0.35 1.03
CA ALA A 139 -7.40 -1.46 0.40
C ALA A 139 -8.11 -2.81 0.62
N ASP A 140 -8.56 -3.08 1.84
CA ASP A 140 -9.33 -4.29 2.17
C ASP A 140 -10.64 -4.34 1.38
N GLU A 141 -11.33 -3.21 1.28
CA GLU A 141 -12.55 -3.08 0.50
C GLU A 141 -12.30 -3.37 -0.99
N ARG A 142 -11.26 -2.77 -1.60
CA ARG A 142 -10.88 -3.10 -3.00
C ARG A 142 -10.57 -4.58 -3.18
N ARG A 143 -9.93 -5.22 -2.22
CA ARG A 143 -9.61 -6.65 -2.26
C ARG A 143 -10.87 -7.51 -2.23
N ARG A 144 -11.84 -7.21 -1.36
CA ARG A 144 -13.13 -7.91 -1.30
C ARG A 144 -13.89 -7.80 -2.62
N ARG A 145 -13.86 -6.63 -3.26
CA ARG A 145 -14.51 -6.43 -4.56
C ARG A 145 -13.96 -7.33 -5.65
N ARG A 146 -12.63 -7.41 -5.75
CA ARG A 146 -11.97 -8.31 -6.72
C ARG A 146 -12.31 -9.77 -6.46
N TYR A 147 -12.41 -10.16 -5.19
CA TYR A 147 -12.81 -11.51 -4.82
C TYR A 147 -14.20 -11.84 -5.37
N VAL A 148 -15.20 -10.99 -5.11
CA VAL A 148 -16.59 -11.22 -5.58
C VAL A 148 -16.65 -11.39 -7.10
N ILE A 149 -15.98 -10.53 -7.85
CA ILE A 149 -15.98 -10.58 -9.32
C ILE A 149 -15.38 -11.88 -9.84
N ALA A 150 -14.23 -12.27 -9.28
CA ALA A 150 -13.55 -13.46 -9.73
C ALA A 150 -14.24 -14.75 -9.24
N ASP A 151 -14.95 -14.72 -8.12
CA ASP A 151 -15.85 -15.79 -7.67
C ASP A 151 -17.06 -15.96 -8.62
N LYS A 152 -17.74 -14.85 -8.98
CA LYS A 152 -18.80 -14.88 -10.00
C LYS A 152 -18.29 -15.47 -11.32
N THR A 153 -17.06 -15.13 -11.71
CA THR A 153 -16.43 -15.67 -12.92
C THR A 153 -16.16 -17.17 -12.82
N GLN A 154 -15.68 -17.65 -11.67
CA GLN A 154 -15.53 -19.07 -11.40
C GLN A 154 -16.86 -19.82 -11.54
N LEU A 155 -17.95 -19.26 -11.01
CA LEU A 155 -19.29 -19.85 -11.11
C LEU A 155 -19.75 -19.96 -12.56
N VAL A 156 -19.62 -18.88 -13.34
CA VAL A 156 -19.97 -18.88 -14.78
C VAL A 156 -19.13 -19.91 -15.55
N THR A 157 -17.81 -19.95 -15.34
CA THR A 157 -16.94 -20.90 -16.04
C THR A 157 -17.28 -22.35 -15.68
N ASN A 158 -17.51 -22.65 -14.40
CA ASN A 158 -17.91 -23.99 -13.94
C ASN A 158 -19.25 -24.40 -14.54
N PHE A 159 -20.21 -23.49 -14.58
CA PHE A 159 -21.51 -23.73 -15.19
C PHE A 159 -21.40 -24.08 -16.68
N ILE A 160 -20.65 -23.30 -17.47
CA ILE A 160 -20.43 -23.59 -18.90
C ILE A 160 -19.74 -24.96 -19.07
N HIS A 161 -18.74 -25.27 -18.23
CA HIS A 161 -18.04 -26.55 -18.28
C HIS A 161 -19.00 -27.72 -18.06
N LEU A 162 -19.85 -27.65 -17.02
CA LEU A 162 -20.83 -28.68 -16.71
C LEU A 162 -21.88 -28.80 -17.82
N ALA A 163 -22.44 -27.67 -18.28
CA ALA A 163 -23.43 -27.67 -19.36
C ALA A 163 -22.88 -28.30 -20.65
N SER A 164 -21.62 -28.01 -21.00
CA SER A 164 -20.99 -28.57 -22.21
C SER A 164 -20.81 -30.10 -22.18
N ARG A 165 -20.88 -30.72 -20.99
CA ARG A 165 -20.72 -32.17 -20.78
C ARG A 165 -22.04 -32.91 -20.58
N GLU A 166 -23.15 -32.19 -20.56
CA GLU A 166 -24.47 -32.80 -20.38
C GLU A 166 -24.87 -33.63 -21.61
N GLU A 167 -25.40 -34.83 -21.35
CA GLU A 167 -25.85 -35.74 -22.39
C GLU A 167 -27.10 -35.20 -23.10
N GLY A 168 -27.25 -35.50 -24.40
CA GLY A 168 -28.43 -35.12 -25.17
C GLY A 168 -28.37 -33.75 -25.84
N ARG A 169 -27.28 -32.99 -25.68
CA ARG A 169 -27.06 -31.73 -26.42
C ARG A 169 -26.61 -31.97 -27.85
N SER A 170 -26.94 -31.03 -28.74
CA SER A 170 -26.45 -31.06 -30.11
C SER A 170 -24.95 -30.75 -30.16
N VAL A 171 -24.25 -31.30 -31.16
CA VAL A 171 -22.81 -31.04 -31.36
C VAL A 171 -22.53 -29.54 -31.52
N THR A 172 -23.42 -28.81 -32.22
CA THR A 172 -23.28 -27.37 -32.42
C THR A 172 -23.37 -26.57 -31.11
N GLU A 173 -24.31 -26.92 -30.22
CA GLU A 173 -24.39 -26.28 -28.89
C GLU A 173 -23.15 -26.58 -28.06
N ILE A 174 -22.67 -27.84 -28.07
CA ILE A 174 -21.45 -28.24 -27.34
C ILE A 174 -20.25 -27.43 -27.83
N ASP A 175 -20.05 -27.31 -29.15
CA ASP A 175 -18.94 -26.55 -29.74
C ASP A 175 -19.01 -25.06 -29.35
N GLN A 176 -20.20 -24.47 -29.36
CA GLN A 176 -20.41 -23.09 -28.91
C GLN A 176 -20.08 -22.92 -27.43
N LEU A 177 -20.59 -23.81 -26.57
CA LEU A 177 -20.32 -23.78 -25.12
C LEU A 177 -18.82 -23.95 -24.83
N LEU A 178 -18.12 -24.83 -25.54
CA LEU A 178 -16.66 -25.00 -25.39
C LEU A 178 -15.88 -23.76 -25.83
N ALA A 179 -16.34 -23.06 -26.88
CA ALA A 179 -15.75 -21.79 -27.29
C ALA A 179 -15.93 -20.70 -26.21
N TYR A 180 -17.12 -20.63 -25.60
CA TYR A 180 -17.39 -19.73 -24.47
C TYR A 180 -16.58 -20.10 -23.22
N TYR A 181 -16.49 -21.40 -22.90
CA TYR A 181 -15.69 -21.90 -21.78
C TYR A 181 -14.23 -21.46 -21.89
N GLY A 182 -13.61 -21.62 -23.07
CA GLY A 182 -12.22 -21.21 -23.27
C GLY A 182 -12.00 -19.72 -23.05
N ARG A 183 -12.97 -18.87 -23.38
CA ARG A 183 -12.91 -17.42 -23.12
C ARG A 183 -13.14 -17.10 -21.64
N ALA A 184 -14.20 -17.65 -21.05
CA ALA A 184 -14.54 -17.46 -19.64
C ALA A 184 -13.40 -17.93 -18.72
N TYR A 185 -12.76 -19.06 -19.02
CA TYR A 185 -11.63 -19.58 -18.24
C TYR A 185 -10.40 -18.65 -18.28
N ARG A 186 -10.12 -17.99 -19.41
CA ARG A 186 -9.05 -16.98 -19.48
C ARG A 186 -9.38 -15.76 -18.62
N ILE A 187 -10.61 -15.28 -18.69
CA ILE A 187 -11.10 -14.15 -17.88
C ILE A 187 -11.03 -14.51 -16.40
N GLN A 188 -11.50 -15.69 -16.02
CA GLN A 188 -11.43 -16.22 -14.66
C GLN A 188 -10.00 -16.24 -14.13
N THR A 189 -9.07 -16.81 -14.91
CA THR A 189 -7.65 -16.89 -14.53
C THR A 189 -7.08 -15.48 -14.31
N PHE A 190 -7.39 -14.55 -15.22
CA PHE A 190 -6.96 -13.17 -15.11
C PHE A 190 -7.52 -12.48 -13.85
N LEU A 191 -8.82 -12.61 -13.60
CA LEU A 191 -9.50 -11.97 -12.47
C LEU A 191 -9.06 -12.56 -11.11
N TRP A 192 -8.76 -13.86 -11.04
CA TRP A 192 -8.16 -14.46 -9.85
C TRP A 192 -6.74 -13.96 -9.61
N ASN A 193 -5.93 -13.84 -10.66
CA ASN A 193 -4.61 -13.24 -10.53
C ASN A 193 -4.69 -11.78 -10.07
N GLU A 194 -5.65 -11.01 -10.57
CA GLU A 194 -5.88 -9.63 -10.11
C GLU A 194 -6.36 -9.56 -8.66
N TYR A 195 -7.09 -10.57 -8.17
CA TYR A 195 -7.46 -10.65 -6.75
C TYR A 195 -6.25 -10.99 -5.86
N GLU A 196 -5.44 -11.99 -6.25
CA GLU A 196 -4.29 -12.44 -5.46
C GLU A 196 -3.11 -11.45 -5.53
N SER A 197 -2.86 -10.88 -6.70
CA SER A 197 -1.75 -9.99 -7.01
C SER A 197 -2.22 -8.83 -7.91
N PRO A 198 -2.83 -7.79 -7.32
CA PRO A 198 -3.35 -6.63 -8.07
C PRO A 198 -2.32 -5.95 -8.97
N THR A 199 -2.56 -5.91 -10.28
CA THR A 199 -1.73 -5.12 -11.21
C THR A 199 -2.45 -3.88 -11.72
N LEU A 200 -3.78 -3.92 -11.76
CA LEU A 200 -4.62 -2.78 -12.16
C LEU A 200 -4.95 -1.87 -10.96
N PRO A 201 -5.15 -0.55 -11.17
CA PRO A 201 -5.59 0.34 -10.10
C PRO A 201 -7.08 0.16 -9.72
N GLY A 202 -7.89 -0.37 -10.64
CA GLY A 202 -9.34 -0.54 -10.52
C GLY A 202 -9.79 -1.99 -10.68
N ILE A 203 -11.07 -2.15 -11.01
CA ILE A 203 -11.63 -3.43 -11.48
C ILE A 203 -11.27 -3.59 -12.96
N ALA A 204 -11.14 -4.84 -13.40
CA ALA A 204 -10.91 -5.19 -14.79
C ALA A 204 -12.23 -5.09 -15.60
N ASP A 205 -12.67 -3.87 -15.86
CA ASP A 205 -14.01 -3.60 -16.43
C ASP A 205 -14.20 -4.29 -17.80
N LYS A 206 -13.16 -4.29 -18.65
CA LYS A 206 -13.23 -4.91 -19.97
C LYS A 206 -13.48 -6.42 -19.89
N GLU A 207 -12.73 -7.10 -19.04
CA GLU A 207 -12.87 -8.54 -18.82
C GLU A 207 -14.21 -8.86 -18.15
N TRP A 208 -14.71 -7.97 -17.29
CA TRP A 208 -16.03 -8.11 -16.67
C TRP A 208 -17.18 -7.94 -17.68
N GLU A 209 -17.13 -6.93 -18.55
CA GLU A 209 -18.10 -6.78 -19.65
C GLU A 209 -18.09 -8.01 -20.57
N GLU A 210 -16.90 -8.49 -20.95
CA GLU A 210 -16.80 -9.68 -21.79
C GLU A 210 -17.45 -10.90 -21.11
N LEU A 211 -17.30 -11.04 -19.79
CA LEU A 211 -17.96 -12.10 -19.05
C LEU A 211 -19.49 -11.95 -19.03
N LYS A 212 -20.02 -10.73 -18.87
CA LYS A 212 -21.46 -10.46 -18.95
C LYS A 212 -22.04 -10.86 -20.31
N ASP A 213 -21.32 -10.57 -21.38
CA ASP A 213 -21.70 -10.98 -22.74
C ASP A 213 -21.68 -12.50 -22.90
N ILE A 214 -20.64 -13.16 -22.38
CA ILE A 214 -20.54 -14.63 -22.39
C ILE A 214 -21.70 -15.24 -21.60
N TYR A 215 -21.96 -14.76 -20.39
CA TYR A 215 -23.05 -15.23 -19.54
C TYR A 215 -24.39 -15.11 -20.26
N SER A 216 -24.72 -13.92 -20.78
CA SER A 216 -25.98 -13.69 -21.51
C SER A 216 -26.12 -14.64 -22.71
N SER A 217 -25.06 -14.80 -23.51
CA SER A 217 -25.08 -15.70 -24.67
C SER A 217 -25.29 -17.16 -24.28
N VAL A 218 -24.65 -17.61 -23.20
CA VAL A 218 -24.79 -18.99 -22.70
C VAL A 218 -26.20 -19.23 -22.19
N MET A 219 -26.79 -18.25 -21.51
CA MET A 219 -28.15 -18.33 -20.98
C MET A 219 -29.17 -18.41 -22.12
N ASP A 220 -28.95 -17.69 -23.22
CA ASP A 220 -29.77 -17.77 -24.43
C ASP A 220 -29.68 -19.15 -25.10
N ILE A 221 -28.46 -19.72 -25.19
CA ILE A 221 -28.24 -21.07 -25.77
C ILE A 221 -28.94 -22.14 -24.93
N LEU A 222 -28.80 -22.05 -23.61
CA LEU A 222 -29.26 -23.09 -22.70
C LEU A 222 -30.72 -22.91 -22.28
N ASN A 223 -31.29 -21.71 -22.45
CA ASN A 223 -32.61 -21.32 -21.96
C ASN A 223 -32.81 -21.66 -20.47
N VAL A 224 -31.79 -21.40 -19.66
CA VAL A 224 -31.80 -21.59 -18.19
C VAL A 224 -31.19 -20.38 -17.50
N VAL A 225 -31.37 -20.31 -16.18
CA VAL A 225 -30.68 -19.32 -15.33
C VAL A 225 -29.69 -19.99 -14.38
N VAL A 226 -28.56 -19.34 -14.13
CA VAL A 226 -27.64 -19.77 -13.06
C VAL A 226 -28.21 -19.29 -11.74
N ALA A 227 -28.62 -20.23 -10.89
CA ALA A 227 -29.12 -19.94 -9.56
C ALA A 227 -28.01 -20.13 -8.51
N VAL A 228 -27.89 -19.15 -7.60
CA VAL A 228 -26.99 -19.18 -6.45
C VAL A 228 -27.80 -19.02 -5.15
N PRO A 229 -27.34 -19.61 -4.04
CA PRO A 229 -27.99 -19.41 -2.75
C PRO A 229 -27.84 -17.96 -2.30
N ARG A 230 -28.93 -17.29 -1.91
CA ARG A 230 -28.90 -15.87 -1.48
C ARG A 230 -27.99 -15.66 -0.26
N ASN A 231 -27.96 -16.63 0.65
CA ASN A 231 -27.14 -16.58 1.85
C ASN A 231 -25.66 -16.97 1.58
N GLY A 232 -25.31 -17.36 0.34
CA GLY A 232 -23.98 -17.85 -0.02
C GLY A 232 -23.66 -19.26 0.50
N ASN A 233 -24.59 -19.91 1.20
CA ASN A 233 -24.42 -21.24 1.75
C ASN A 233 -25.00 -22.29 0.79
N TRP A 234 -24.12 -23.11 0.23
CA TRP A 234 -24.51 -24.20 -0.68
C TRP A 234 -25.03 -25.45 0.04
N GLU A 235 -24.75 -25.61 1.35
CA GLU A 235 -25.20 -26.76 2.14
C GLU A 235 -26.64 -26.57 2.66
N GLU A 236 -26.97 -25.36 3.12
CA GLU A 236 -28.29 -24.98 3.64
C GLU A 236 -28.77 -23.68 2.97
N PRO A 237 -29.27 -23.75 1.72
CA PRO A 237 -29.74 -22.58 1.00
C PRO A 237 -31.11 -22.12 1.54
N ASP A 238 -31.21 -20.86 1.97
CA ASP A 238 -32.49 -20.27 2.39
C ASP A 238 -33.43 -20.08 1.18
N ASP A 239 -32.91 -19.42 0.15
CA ASP A 239 -33.56 -19.24 -1.14
C ASP A 239 -32.54 -19.18 -2.28
N TRP A 240 -33.01 -19.52 -3.47
CA TRP A 240 -32.22 -19.47 -4.70
C TRP A 240 -32.54 -18.18 -5.45
N VAL A 241 -31.50 -17.43 -5.80
CA VAL A 241 -31.59 -16.22 -6.60
C VAL A 241 -30.80 -16.39 -7.88
N GLU A 242 -31.21 -15.71 -8.95
CA GLU A 242 -30.40 -15.63 -10.15
C GLU A 242 -29.03 -15.00 -9.82
N LEU A 243 -27.97 -15.54 -10.43
CA LEU A 243 -26.63 -14.99 -10.34
C LEU A 243 -26.65 -13.54 -10.81
N ASP A 244 -26.49 -12.63 -9.86
CA ASP A 244 -26.46 -11.21 -10.18
C ASP A 244 -25.14 -10.85 -10.87
N MET A 245 -25.21 -10.63 -12.18
CA MET A 245 -24.07 -10.16 -12.98
C MET A 245 -23.93 -8.63 -12.97
N THR A 246 -24.76 -7.93 -12.19
CA THR A 246 -24.60 -6.49 -11.97
C THR A 246 -23.27 -6.24 -11.28
N ASN A 247 -22.58 -5.22 -11.77
CA ASN A 247 -21.50 -4.61 -11.05
C ASN A 247 -22.15 -3.66 -10.03
N ASP A 248 -22.30 -4.09 -8.77
CA ASP A 248 -22.83 -3.25 -7.66
C ASP A 248 -22.04 -1.93 -7.47
N TRP A 249 -20.96 -1.76 -8.24
CA TRP A 249 -19.96 -0.73 -8.16
C TRP A 249 -19.95 0.20 -9.40
N GLU A 250 -20.81 -0.02 -10.40
CA GLU A 250 -21.08 0.98 -11.44
C GLU A 250 -21.75 2.21 -10.79
N GLU A 251 -21.29 3.43 -11.11
CA GLU A 251 -21.94 4.66 -10.64
C GLU A 251 -23.42 4.66 -11.09
N GLY A 252 -24.34 4.52 -10.12
CA GLY A 252 -25.77 4.42 -10.39
C GLY A 252 -26.38 3.03 -10.15
N ALA A 253 -25.58 2.02 -9.80
CA ALA A 253 -26.11 0.82 -9.18
C ALA A 253 -26.82 1.23 -7.89
N GLY A 254 -28.13 0.99 -7.81
CA GLY A 254 -28.93 1.29 -6.62
C GLY A 254 -28.39 0.57 -5.38
N PRO A 255 -28.99 0.78 -4.19
CA PRO A 255 -28.60 0.02 -3.01
C PRO A 255 -28.61 -1.49 -3.33
N PRO A 256 -27.59 -2.24 -2.87
CA PRO A 256 -27.41 -3.65 -3.25
C PRO A 256 -28.71 -4.41 -3.03
N ARG A 257 -29.22 -5.05 -4.09
CA ARG A 257 -30.47 -5.82 -4.03
C ARG A 257 -30.20 -7.13 -3.30
N GLY A 258 -30.26 -7.08 -1.98
CA GLY A 258 -29.98 -8.21 -1.12
C GLY A 258 -28.49 -8.32 -0.87
N THR A 259 -28.09 -8.06 0.36
CA THR A 259 -26.75 -8.39 0.83
C THR A 259 -26.68 -9.92 0.88
N VAL A 260 -26.09 -10.55 -0.13
CA VAL A 260 -25.50 -11.88 0.08
C VAL A 260 -24.60 -11.71 1.29
N LEU A 261 -24.86 -12.47 2.36
CA LEU A 261 -24.03 -12.49 3.56
C LEU A 261 -22.62 -12.81 3.10
N GLN A 262 -21.81 -11.77 2.90
CA GLN A 262 -20.48 -11.97 2.36
C GLN A 262 -19.69 -12.73 3.41
N PRO A 263 -19.11 -13.90 3.04
CA PRO A 263 -18.26 -14.63 3.97
C PRO A 263 -17.17 -13.68 4.43
N THR A 264 -16.93 -13.66 5.74
CA THR A 264 -15.78 -12.99 6.32
C THR A 264 -14.51 -13.45 5.60
N LEU A 265 -13.46 -12.63 5.61
CA LEU A 265 -12.20 -13.00 4.94
C LEU A 265 -11.66 -14.37 5.40
N ALA A 266 -11.99 -14.79 6.63
CA ALA A 266 -11.68 -16.11 7.15
C ALA A 266 -12.52 -17.22 6.48
N GLU A 267 -13.82 -16.99 6.30
CA GLU A 267 -14.74 -17.91 5.63
C GLU A 267 -14.44 -18.02 4.13
N ALA A 268 -14.13 -16.91 3.45
CA ALA A 268 -13.72 -16.93 2.05
C ALA A 268 -12.42 -17.73 1.84
N ARG A 269 -11.47 -17.62 2.79
CA ARG A 269 -10.22 -18.40 2.77
C ARG A 269 -10.47 -19.88 3.07
N ALA A 270 -11.36 -20.17 4.01
CA ALA A 270 -11.74 -21.53 4.34
C ALA A 270 -12.46 -22.22 3.17
N LEU A 271 -13.34 -21.49 2.47
CA LEU A 271 -14.04 -21.96 1.28
C LEU A 271 -13.05 -22.18 0.12
N GLY A 272 -12.16 -21.23 -0.14
CA GLY A 272 -11.12 -21.36 -1.17
C GLY A 272 -10.17 -22.54 -0.92
N ASN A 273 -9.84 -22.82 0.34
CA ASN A 273 -9.06 -24.01 0.70
C ASN A 273 -9.86 -25.31 0.51
N ARG A 274 -11.13 -25.33 0.93
CA ARG A 274 -12.02 -26.50 0.74
C ARG A 274 -12.17 -26.87 -0.73
N LEU A 275 -12.46 -25.88 -1.58
CA LEU A 275 -12.59 -26.07 -3.03
C LEU A 275 -11.27 -26.53 -3.68
N ARG A 276 -10.12 -26.10 -3.15
CA ARG A 276 -8.79 -26.56 -3.60
C ARG A 276 -8.51 -28.01 -3.21
N ASP A 277 -8.97 -28.42 -2.04
CA ASP A 277 -8.83 -29.80 -1.55
C ASP A 277 -9.80 -30.75 -2.29
N GLU A 278 -11.00 -30.28 -2.61
CA GLU A 278 -12.02 -31.00 -3.39
C GLU A 278 -11.70 -31.11 -4.88
N ALA A 279 -11.01 -30.12 -5.46
CA ALA A 279 -10.53 -30.17 -6.85
C ALA A 279 -9.51 -31.30 -7.09
N GLY A 280 -9.05 -31.97 -6.02
CA GLY A 280 -8.04 -33.02 -6.07
C GLY A 280 -6.66 -32.44 -6.42
N GLN A 281 -5.60 -33.07 -5.91
CA GLN A 281 -4.26 -32.77 -6.43
C GLN A 281 -4.29 -32.97 -7.95
N PRO A 282 -3.79 -32.00 -8.75
CA PRO A 282 -3.70 -32.20 -10.19
C PRO A 282 -2.99 -33.53 -10.40
N HIS A 283 -3.65 -34.46 -11.09
CA HIS A 283 -3.05 -35.73 -11.45
C HIS A 283 -1.65 -35.42 -11.97
N GLN A 284 -0.62 -35.89 -11.25
CA GLN A 284 0.74 -35.81 -11.75
C GLN A 284 0.71 -36.55 -13.07
N ILE A 285 0.68 -35.80 -14.18
CA ILE A 285 0.86 -36.35 -15.51
C ILE A 285 2.19 -37.10 -15.39
N PRO A 286 2.21 -38.44 -15.55
CA PRO A 286 3.45 -39.18 -15.45
C PRO A 286 4.43 -38.53 -16.42
N HIS A 287 5.52 -37.97 -15.90
CA HIS A 287 6.56 -37.41 -16.75
C HIS A 287 6.89 -38.47 -17.79
N PRO A 288 6.78 -38.16 -19.10
CA PRO A 288 7.17 -39.11 -20.13
C PRO A 288 8.60 -39.54 -19.82
N ARG A 289 8.76 -40.83 -19.53
CA ARG A 289 10.04 -41.46 -19.21
C ARG A 289 11.03 -41.00 -20.26
N ALA A 290 12.10 -40.33 -19.82
CA ALA A 290 13.14 -39.83 -20.71
C ALA A 290 13.54 -40.96 -21.67
N VAL A 291 13.24 -40.78 -22.95
CA VAL A 291 13.70 -41.69 -24.00
C VAL A 291 15.24 -41.56 -23.98
N PRO A 292 15.99 -42.63 -23.70
CA PRO A 292 17.44 -42.56 -23.73
C PRO A 292 17.88 -42.09 -25.11
N PRO A 293 18.91 -41.22 -25.20
CA PRO A 293 19.38 -40.71 -26.48
C PRO A 293 19.73 -41.88 -27.39
N ARG A 294 19.09 -41.93 -28.57
CA ARG A 294 19.48 -42.86 -29.63
C ARG A 294 20.96 -42.59 -29.93
N HIS A 295 21.79 -43.60 -29.69
CA HIS A 295 23.17 -43.60 -30.13
C HIS A 295 23.24 -43.19 -31.60
N ALA A 296 24.03 -42.17 -31.88
CA ALA A 296 24.34 -41.74 -33.23
C ALA A 296 24.94 -42.92 -33.99
N THR A 297 24.26 -43.33 -35.06
CA THR A 297 24.79 -44.26 -36.04
C THR A 297 26.04 -43.62 -36.65
N PRO A 298 27.22 -44.26 -36.60
CA PRO A 298 28.41 -43.71 -37.24
C PRO A 298 28.20 -43.65 -38.76
N GLU A 299 28.56 -42.52 -39.36
CA GLU A 299 28.62 -42.32 -40.81
C GLU A 299 29.46 -43.43 -41.47
N PRO A 300 29.00 -44.04 -42.56
CA PRO A 300 29.86 -44.91 -43.37
C PRO A 300 30.93 -44.05 -44.05
N ALA A 301 32.19 -44.34 -43.71
CA ALA A 301 33.35 -43.80 -44.40
C ALA A 301 33.21 -44.05 -45.91
N GLY A 302 33.30 -42.97 -46.68
CA GLY A 302 33.28 -42.99 -48.14
C GLY A 302 34.38 -43.92 -48.67
N GLY A 303 33.96 -45.06 -49.19
CA GLY A 303 34.78 -45.99 -49.95
C GLY A 303 35.20 -45.37 -51.28
N ALA A 304 36.50 -45.43 -51.52
CA ALA A 304 37.18 -44.99 -52.73
C ALA A 304 36.54 -45.56 -54.01
N ARG A 305 36.33 -44.68 -54.98
CA ARG A 305 36.27 -45.02 -56.40
C ARG A 305 37.70 -45.19 -56.89
N GLU A 306 38.03 -46.34 -57.45
CA GLU A 306 38.91 -46.43 -58.63
C GLU A 306 38.85 -47.83 -59.25
N ALA A 307 38.63 -47.83 -60.58
CA ALA A 307 38.86 -48.85 -61.61
C ALA A 307 38.38 -50.30 -61.38
#